data_AF-A0A931E548-F1
#
_entry.id   AF-A0A931E548-F1
#
_cell.length_a   1.000
_cell.length_b   1.000
_cell.length_c   1.000
_cell.angle_alpha   90.00
_cell.angle_beta   90.00
_cell.angle_gamma   90.00
#
_symmetry.space_group_name_H-M   'P 1'
#
loop_
_entity.id
_entity.type
_entity.pdbx_description
1 polymer ?
#
loop_
_entity_poly.entity_id
_entity_poly.type
_entity_poly.pdbx_seq_one_letter_code
_entity_poly.pdbx_strand_id
1 'polypeptide(L)'
;MLTGQTIHINFDYALSETITVKLRGDISCNYVKPAYIISSLQVTKDGVVNNFPNELTIIPLVVEHDAIEWVHADSMRKSILSEALGKAIESTGEVSFLRKREKAA
;
A
#
# COMPACT_ATOMS: atom_id res chain seq x y z
N MET A 1 1.47 17.77 15.50
CA MET A 1 0.78 16.89 14.54
C MET A 1 1.64 16.84 13.29
N LEU A 2 2.37 15.75 13.05
CA LEU A 2 3.08 15.59 11.78
C LEU A 2 2.01 15.33 10.72
N THR A 3 1.77 16.33 9.88
CA THR A 3 0.95 16.20 8.67
C THR A 3 1.55 15.08 7.83
N GLY A 4 0.94 13.91 7.89
CA GLY A 4 1.36 12.76 7.11
C GLY A 4 1.32 13.12 5.63
N GLN A 5 2.43 12.95 4.95
CA GLN A 5 2.50 13.18 3.51
C GLN A 5 1.56 12.16 2.85
N THR A 6 0.55 12.65 2.13
CA THR A 6 -0.31 11.79 1.34
C THR A 6 0.34 11.53 -0.01
N ILE A 7 0.56 10.25 -0.33
CA ILE A 7 1.10 9.79 -1.60
C ILE A 7 -0.07 9.23 -2.42
N HIS A 8 -0.11 9.59 -3.69
CA HIS A 8 -1.07 9.02 -4.63
C HIS A 8 -0.39 7.91 -5.41
N ILE A 9 -0.92 6.69 -5.34
CA ILE A 9 -0.48 5.58 -6.17
C ILE A 9 -1.49 5.27 -7.24
N ASN A 10 -1.02 4.93 -8.43
CA ASN A 10 -1.84 4.31 -9.47
C ASN A 10 -1.22 2.94 -9.76
N PHE A 11 -2.03 1.89 -9.79
CA PHE A 11 -1.54 0.54 -10.03
C PHE A 11 -2.58 -0.33 -10.71
N ASP A 12 -2.08 -1.34 -11.40
CA ASP A 12 -2.90 -2.35 -12.06
C ASP A 12 -3.16 -3.50 -11.08
N TYR A 13 -4.43 -3.81 -10.86
CA TYR A 13 -4.89 -4.89 -10.00
C TYR A 13 -5.51 -6.01 -10.84
N ALA A 14 -4.75 -7.10 -10.99
CA ALA A 14 -5.21 -8.29 -11.71
C ALA A 14 -6.18 -9.09 -10.84
N LEU A 15 -7.44 -9.18 -11.27
CA LEU A 15 -8.46 -10.07 -10.67
C LEU A 15 -8.35 -11.49 -11.23
N SER A 16 -7.86 -11.63 -12.46
CA SER A 16 -7.57 -12.90 -13.14
C SER A 16 -6.52 -12.67 -14.24
N GLU A 17 -6.14 -13.73 -14.95
CA GLU A 17 -5.24 -13.64 -16.11
C GLU A 17 -5.75 -12.73 -17.23
N THR A 18 -7.07 -12.50 -17.30
CA THR A 18 -7.72 -11.73 -18.37
C THR A 18 -8.38 -10.45 -17.89
N ILE A 19 -8.51 -10.25 -16.58
CA ILE A 19 -9.21 -9.10 -15.99
C ILE A 19 -8.23 -8.32 -15.13
N THR A 20 -7.87 -7.13 -15.60
CA THR A 20 -7.07 -6.15 -14.86
C THR A 20 -7.87 -4.89 -14.64
N VAL A 21 -7.87 -4.39 -13.41
CA VAL A 21 -8.55 -3.16 -13.00
C VAL A 21 -7.50 -2.12 -12.62
N LYS A 22 -7.61 -0.91 -13.15
CA LYS A 22 -6.73 0.19 -12.74
C LYS A 22 -7.27 0.80 -11.46
N LEU A 23 -6.43 0.88 -10.45
CA LEU A 23 -6.76 1.43 -9.14
C LEU A 23 -5.91 2.66 -8.85
N ARG A 24 -6.53 3.67 -8.25
CA ARG A 24 -5.86 4.80 -7.62
C ARG A 24 -6.06 4.74 -6.12
N GLY A 25 -4.99 4.86 -5.36
CA GLY A 25 -5.02 4.86 -3.90
C GLY A 25 -4.46 6.17 -3.34
N ASP A 26 -5.10 6.70 -2.30
CA ASP A 26 -4.55 7.77 -1.47
C ASP A 26 -3.98 7.16 -0.19
N ILE A 27 -2.68 7.32 0.02
CA ILE A 27 -1.96 6.65 1.09
C ILE A 27 -1.36 7.67 2.01
N SER A 28 -1.52 7.47 3.31
CA SER A 28 -0.76 8.18 4.33
C SER A 28 0.17 7.20 5.03
N CYS A 29 1.41 7.62 5.23
CA CYS A 29 2.36 6.86 6.03
C CYS A 29 2.17 7.22 7.51
N ASN A 30 1.95 6.22 8.35
CA ASN A 30 2.02 6.39 9.79
C ASN A 30 3.51 6.37 10.19
N TYR A 31 4.09 7.52 10.55
CA TYR A 31 5.51 7.58 10.89
C TYR A 31 5.85 7.10 12.31
N VAL A 32 4.83 6.74 13.11
CA VAL A 32 4.96 6.22 14.48
C VAL A 32 5.03 4.69 14.48
N LYS A 33 4.29 4.02 13.60
CA LYS A 33 4.34 2.57 13.36
C LYS A 33 4.48 2.35 11.87
N PRO A 34 5.37 1.46 11.38
CA PRO A 34 5.65 1.28 9.95
C PRO A 34 4.43 0.72 9.21
N ALA A 35 3.42 1.56 8.99
CA ALA A 35 2.11 1.20 8.51
C ALA A 35 1.64 2.26 7.51
N TYR A 36 1.00 1.78 6.46
CA TYR A 36 0.47 2.60 5.39
C TYR A 36 -1.05 2.50 5.44
N ILE A 37 -1.69 3.64 5.55
CA ILE A 37 -3.14 3.77 5.65
C ILE A 37 -3.64 4.25 4.30
N ILE A 38 -4.43 3.39 3.63
CA ILE A 38 -5.10 3.67 2.38
C ILE A 38 -6.49 4.18 2.71
N SER A 39 -6.65 5.51 2.65
CA SER A 39 -7.90 6.20 3.01
C SER A 39 -8.90 6.25 1.85
N SER A 40 -8.42 6.10 0.61
CA SER A 40 -9.29 5.95 -0.55
C SER A 40 -8.68 4.94 -1.53
N LEU A 41 -9.52 4.08 -2.08
CA LEU A 41 -9.21 3.22 -3.20
C LEU A 41 -10.28 3.44 -4.27
N GLN A 42 -9.85 3.80 -5.46
CA GLN A 42 -10.69 4.21 -6.57
C GLN A 42 -10.44 3.30 -7.76
N VAL A 43 -11.50 2.72 -8.31
CA VAL A 43 -11.41 2.10 -9.64
C VAL A 43 -11.39 3.22 -10.68
N THR A 44 -10.33 3.33 -11.46
CA THR A 44 -10.25 4.29 -12.57
C THR A 44 -10.66 3.56 -13.85
N LYS A 45 -11.95 3.61 -14.20
CA LYS A 45 -12.45 3.14 -15.50
C LYS A 45 -13.26 4.25 -16.15
N ASP A 46 -12.82 4.72 -17.32
CA ASP A 46 -13.57 5.64 -18.18
C ASP A 46 -14.13 6.89 -17.45
N GLY A 47 -13.38 7.43 -16.48
CA GLY A 47 -13.77 8.62 -15.71
C GLY A 47 -14.77 8.37 -14.57
N VAL A 48 -15.24 7.13 -14.36
CA VAL A 48 -16.07 6.76 -13.22
C VAL A 48 -15.16 6.46 -12.02
N VAL A 49 -15.38 7.17 -10.92
CA VAL A 49 -14.67 6.98 -9.65
C VAL A 49 -15.62 6.34 -8.65
N ASN A 50 -15.38 5.06 -8.34
CA ASN A 50 -16.05 4.38 -7.23
C ASN A 50 -15.11 4.33 -6.03
N ASN A 51 -15.50 4.97 -4.93
CA ASN A 51 -14.74 4.96 -3.68
C ASN A 51 -15.11 3.73 -2.85
N PHE A 52 -14.11 2.98 -2.40
CA PHE A 52 -14.30 2.00 -1.34
C PHE A 52 -14.28 2.72 0.02
N PRO A 53 -15.35 2.63 0.84
CA PRO A 53 -15.46 3.39 2.09
C PRO A 53 -14.62 2.83 3.24
N ASN A 54 -13.95 1.69 3.04
CA ASN A 54 -13.16 1.06 4.08
C ASN A 54 -11.71 1.53 4.00
N GLU A 55 -11.25 2.17 5.07
CA GLU A 55 -9.84 2.42 5.29
C GLU A 55 -9.11 1.08 5.41
N LEU A 56 -8.11 0.87 4.55
CA LEU A 56 -7.27 -0.31 4.58
C LEU A 56 -5.93 0.08 5.20
N THR A 57 -5.44 -0.71 6.15
CA THR A 57 -4.09 -0.52 6.69
C THR A 57 -3.24 -1.72 6.31
N ILE A 58 -2.10 -1.46 5.67
CA ILE A 58 -1.11 -2.49 5.36
C ILE A 58 0.22 -2.18 6.04
N ILE A 59 0.97 -3.23 6.33
CA ILE A 59 2.30 -3.14 6.92
C ILE A 59 3.28 -3.96 6.08
N PRO A 60 4.52 -3.48 5.87
CA PRO A 60 5.60 -4.30 5.39
C PRO A 60 6.14 -5.16 6.54
N LEU A 61 6.34 -6.44 6.27
CA LEU A 61 7.04 -7.39 7.12
C LEU A 61 8.34 -7.79 6.44
N VAL A 62 9.46 -7.66 7.13
CA VAL A 62 10.74 -8.20 6.65
C VAL A 62 10.77 -9.68 6.97
N VAL A 63 10.84 -10.50 5.93
CA VAL A 63 10.99 -11.95 6.03
C VAL A 63 12.42 -12.37 5.69
N GLU A 64 12.71 -13.67 5.76
CA GLU A 64 14.04 -14.21 5.48
C GLU A 64 14.62 -13.67 4.16
N HIS A 65 15.94 -13.42 4.15
CA HIS A 65 16.68 -12.86 3.00
C HIS A 65 16.31 -11.41 2.64
N ASP A 66 15.90 -10.58 3.60
CA ASP A 66 15.56 -9.15 3.42
C ASP A 66 14.41 -8.90 2.42
N ALA A 67 13.60 -9.93 2.13
CA ALA A 67 12.41 -9.79 1.31
C ALA A 67 11.30 -9.11 2.13
N ILE A 68 10.48 -8.30 1.46
CA ILE A 68 9.34 -7.61 2.08
C ILE A 68 8.06 -8.34 1.68
N GLU A 69 7.26 -8.70 2.69
CA GLU A 69 5.89 -9.15 2.49
C GLU A 69 4.90 -8.09 2.97
N TRP A 70 3.86 -7.85 2.19
CA TRP A 70 2.84 -6.87 2.54
C TRP A 70 1.57 -7.55 3.02
N VAL A 71 1.17 -7.24 4.25
CA VAL A 71 0.00 -7.85 4.91
C VAL A 71 -0.99 -6.78 5.37
N HIS A 72 -2.26 -7.18 5.50
CA HIS A 72 -3.25 -6.35 6.18
C HIS A 72 -2.96 -6.30 7.68
N ALA A 73 -3.03 -5.11 8.29
CA ALA A 73 -2.67 -4.90 9.68
C ALA A 73 -3.65 -5.54 10.68
N ASP A 74 -4.91 -5.75 10.28
CA ASP A 74 -5.98 -6.30 11.12
C ASP A 74 -5.87 -7.83 11.29
N SER A 75 -5.47 -8.51 10.24
CA SER A 75 -5.48 -9.97 10.13
C SER A 75 -4.09 -10.57 10.04
N MET A 76 -3.06 -9.74 9.80
CA MET A 76 -1.67 -10.17 9.54
C MET A 76 -1.57 -11.17 8.38
N ARG A 77 -2.52 -11.13 7.45
CA ARG A 77 -2.57 -12.01 6.28
C ARG A 77 -2.19 -11.26 5.02
N LYS A 78 -1.42 -11.94 4.17
CA LYS A 78 -1.15 -11.53 2.80
C LYS A 78 -2.39 -11.76 1.94
N SER A 79 -2.70 -10.80 1.08
CA SER A 79 -3.64 -10.99 -0.03
C SER A 79 -3.08 -10.40 -1.31
N ILE A 80 -3.72 -10.71 -2.45
CA ILE A 80 -3.35 -10.12 -3.75
C ILE A 80 -3.41 -8.59 -3.66
N LEU A 81 -4.39 -8.04 -2.93
CA LEU A 81 -4.56 -6.61 -2.75
C LEU A 81 -3.45 -5.98 -1.89
N SER A 82 -3.11 -6.57 -0.74
CA SER A 82 -2.05 -6.01 0.12
C SER A 82 -0.70 -6.03 -0.60
N GLU A 83 -0.43 -7.09 -1.37
CA GLU A 83 0.80 -7.19 -2.17
C GLU A 83 0.85 -6.16 -3.30
N ALA A 84 -0.25 -6.00 -4.05
CA ALA A 84 -0.31 -5.04 -5.15
C ALA A 84 -0.14 -3.60 -4.63
N LEU A 85 -0.81 -3.26 -3.52
CA LEU A 85 -0.65 -1.97 -2.84
C LEU A 85 0.79 -1.78 -2.39
N GLY A 86 1.36 -2.76 -1.68
CA GLY A 86 2.72 -2.72 -1.19
C GLY A 86 3.76 -2.46 -2.28
N LYS A 87 3.69 -3.21 -3.38
CA LYS A 87 4.56 -3.03 -4.55
C LYS A 87 4.38 -1.66 -5.20
N ALA A 88 3.15 -1.15 -5.25
CA ALA A 88 2.89 0.19 -5.75
C ALA A 88 3.48 1.28 -4.83
N ILE A 89 3.54 1.05 -3.52
CA ILE A 89 4.23 1.94 -2.58
C ILE A 89 5.74 1.84 -2.78
N GLU A 90 6.30 0.64 -2.92
CA GLU A 90 7.74 0.45 -3.19
C GLU A 90 8.21 1.19 -4.44
N SER A 91 7.41 1.17 -5.50
CA SER A 91 7.76 1.83 -6.77
C SER A 91 7.77 3.37 -6.68
N THR A 92 7.13 3.95 -5.67
CA THR A 92 7.24 5.40 -5.40
C THR A 92 8.60 5.81 -4.83
N GLY A 93 9.40 4.86 -4.35
CA GLY A 93 10.68 5.12 -3.67
C GLY A 93 10.55 5.51 -2.19
N GLU A 94 9.34 5.71 -1.68
CA GLU A 94 9.05 6.14 -0.31
C GLU A 94 9.30 5.05 0.75
N VAL A 95 9.38 3.78 0.33
CA VAL A 95 9.72 2.65 1.23
C VAL A 95 11.19 2.68 1.67
N SER A 96 12.05 3.43 0.96
CA SER A 96 13.48 3.57 1.30
C SER A 96 13.72 4.23 2.67
N PHE A 97 12.73 4.95 3.21
CA PHE A 97 12.79 5.55 4.55
C PHE A 97 12.66 4.53 5.69
N LEU A 98 11.95 3.42 5.49
CA LEU A 98 11.80 2.37 6.51
C LEU A 98 13.11 1.59 6.71
N ARG A 99 13.75 1.18 5.61
CA ARG A 99 15.03 0.46 5.64
C ARG A 99 16.16 1.24 6.31
N LYS A 100 16.14 2.57 6.26
CA LYS A 100 17.13 3.42 6.94
C LYS A 100 16.89 3.53 8.45
N ARG A 101 15.63 3.43 8.91
CA ARG A 101 15.30 3.53 10.35
C ARG A 101 15.44 2.21 11.08
N GLU A 102 15.06 1.08 10.48
CA GLU A 102 15.28 -0.25 11.10
C GLU A 102 16.77 -0.60 11.22
N LYS A 103 17.62 -0.15 10.30
CA LYS A 103 19.09 -0.28 10.43
C LYS A 103 19.69 0.67 11.48
N ALA A 104 18.94 1.66 11.96
CA ALA A 104 19.40 2.68 12.90
C ALA A 104 18.77 2.53 14.31
N ALA A 105 17.85 1.59 14.49
CA ALA A 105 17.24 1.20 15.77
C ALA A 105 17.88 -0.10 16.26
#